data_AF-A0A4Y9XKC8-F1
#
_entry.id   AF-A0A4Y9XKC8-F1
#
_cell.length_a   1.000
_cell.length_b   1.000
_cell.length_c   1.000
_cell.angle_alpha   90.00
_cell.angle_beta   90.00
_cell.angle_gamma   90.00
#
_symmetry.space_group_name_H-M   'P 1'
#
loop_
_entity.id
_entity.type
_entity.pdbx_description
1 polymer ?
#
loop_
_entity_poly.entity_id
_entity_poly.type
_entity_poly.pdbx_seq_one_letter_code
_entity_poly.pdbx_strand_id
1 'polypeptide(L)'
;ASMQAVARAPGQQQPVKIYNAVYSSVQVYECMVRGIAVMRRRTDSYVNATQILKVAGVDKGRRTKILEKEILPGKHEIVQGGYGKYQGTWIPLERGRDIAVQFGVAPLLAPLFDFVPNANALGGLPAGLPNITSVLVSVMARLPASFNAATRHDILG
;
A
#
# COMPACT_ATOMS: atom_id res chain seq x y z
N ALA A 1 23.91 2.00 -30.87
CA ALA A 1 22.47 2.08 -31.15
C ALA A 1 21.79 2.74 -29.96
N SER A 2 21.29 3.96 -30.15
CA SER A 2 20.72 4.84 -29.14
C SER A 2 19.36 4.31 -28.68
N MET A 3 19.18 4.09 -27.37
CA MET A 3 17.88 3.75 -26.79
C MET A 3 16.97 4.98 -26.85
N GLN A 4 15.94 4.92 -27.68
CA GLN A 4 14.91 5.95 -27.79
C GLN A 4 14.07 5.99 -26.51
N ALA A 5 14.14 7.11 -25.80
CA ALA A 5 13.20 7.45 -24.74
C ALA A 5 11.82 7.66 -25.38
N VAL A 6 10.84 6.88 -24.96
CA VAL A 6 9.44 7.01 -25.39
C VAL A 6 8.89 8.32 -24.82
N ALA A 7 8.79 9.34 -25.67
CA ALA A 7 8.18 10.62 -25.33
C ALA A 7 6.68 10.41 -25.04
N ARG A 8 6.25 10.63 -23.79
CA ARG A 8 4.84 10.65 -23.41
C ARG A 8 4.19 11.91 -23.97
N ALA A 9 3.18 11.75 -24.83
CA ALA A 9 2.36 12.85 -25.33
C ALA A 9 1.60 13.56 -24.18
N PRO A 10 1.52 14.89 -24.17
CA PRO A 10 0.74 15.63 -23.18
C PRO A 10 -0.74 15.60 -23.59
N GLY A 11 -1.60 14.95 -22.79
CA GLY A 11 -3.06 15.12 -22.94
C GLY A 11 -3.95 13.92 -22.66
N GLN A 12 -3.44 12.69 -22.67
CA GLN A 12 -4.24 11.51 -22.29
C GLN A 12 -3.94 11.10 -20.85
N GLN A 13 -4.77 11.55 -19.91
CA GLN A 13 -4.84 10.90 -18.60
C GLN A 13 -5.32 9.47 -18.82
N GLN A 14 -4.38 8.53 -18.81
CA GLN A 14 -4.71 7.10 -18.89
C GLN A 14 -5.66 6.76 -17.75
N PRO A 15 -6.73 5.99 -18.00
CA PRO A 15 -7.67 5.59 -16.95
C PRO A 15 -6.89 4.92 -15.83
N VAL A 16 -7.14 5.35 -14.59
CA VAL A 16 -6.45 4.84 -13.40
C VAL A 16 -6.79 3.35 -13.27
N LYS A 17 -5.81 2.49 -13.54
CA LYS A 17 -5.93 1.04 -13.39
C LYS A 17 -5.76 0.66 -11.93
N ILE A 18 -6.66 -0.20 -11.45
CA ILE A 18 -6.65 -0.74 -10.09
C ILE A 18 -6.20 -2.19 -10.16
N TYR A 19 -5.20 -2.54 -9.37
CA TYR A 19 -4.62 -3.87 -9.29
C TYR A 19 -4.92 -4.49 -7.92
N ASN A 20 -5.09 -5.81 -7.90
CA ASN A 20 -5.10 -6.58 -6.66
C ASN A 20 -3.67 -7.01 -6.34
N ALA A 21 -3.19 -6.68 -5.14
CA ALA A 21 -1.86 -7.05 -4.68
C ALA A 21 -1.92 -7.62 -3.25
N VAL A 22 -0.89 -8.40 -2.89
CA VAL A 22 -0.71 -8.93 -1.54
C VAL A 22 0.68 -8.56 -1.05
N TYR A 23 0.74 -7.89 0.11
CA TYR A 23 1.99 -7.52 0.78
C TYR A 23 2.00 -8.11 2.17
N SER A 24 2.95 -9.02 2.45
CA SER A 24 3.06 -9.69 3.76
C SER A 24 1.71 -10.24 4.25
N SER A 25 1.01 -10.97 3.38
CA SER A 25 -0.34 -11.54 3.62
C SER A 25 -1.49 -10.52 3.75
N VAL A 26 -1.23 -9.22 3.60
CA VAL A 26 -2.28 -8.19 3.56
C VAL A 26 -2.69 -7.94 2.13
N GLN A 27 -3.98 -8.13 1.84
CA GLN A 27 -4.54 -7.87 0.52
C GLN A 27 -4.92 -6.40 0.36
N VAL A 28 -4.49 -5.80 -0.74
CA VAL A 28 -4.75 -4.39 -1.06
C VAL A 28 -5.23 -4.22 -2.50
N TYR A 29 -6.06 -3.20 -2.71
CA TYR A 29 -6.22 -2.56 -4.01
C TYR A 29 -5.13 -1.51 -4.13
N GLU A 30 -4.41 -1.50 -5.25
CA GLU A 30 -3.42 -0.46 -5.55
C GLU A 30 -3.70 0.20 -6.89
N CYS A 31 -3.41 1.50 -7.00
CA CYS A 31 -3.42 2.21 -8.27
C CYS A 31 -2.20 3.12 -8.40
N MET A 32 -1.82 3.41 -9.64
CA MET A 32 -0.72 4.31 -9.95
C MET A 32 -1.28 5.68 -10.33
N VAL A 33 -0.95 6.70 -9.54
CA VAL A 33 -1.36 8.10 -9.78
C VAL A 33 -0.11 8.97 -9.77
N ARG A 34 0.16 9.68 -10.88
CA ARG A 34 1.36 10.52 -11.03
C ARG A 34 2.68 9.78 -10.71
N GLY A 35 2.75 8.49 -11.06
CA GLY A 35 3.93 7.65 -10.78
C GLY A 35 4.07 7.20 -9.32
N ILE A 36 3.06 7.45 -8.47
CA ILE A 36 3.04 7.06 -7.07
C ILE A 36 1.96 6.00 -6.88
N ALA A 37 2.32 4.89 -6.21
CA ALA A 37 1.37 3.87 -5.81
C ALA A 37 0.54 4.36 -4.62
N VAL A 38 -0.78 4.23 -4.73
CA VAL A 38 -1.73 4.47 -3.63
C VAL A 38 -2.47 3.16 -3.34
N MET A 39 -2.53 2.79 -2.07
CA MET A 39 -3.05 1.51 -1.61
C MET A 39 -4.26 1.68 -0.68
N ARG A 40 -5.20 0.74 -0.81
CA ARG A 40 -6.38 0.57 0.05
C ARG A 40 -6.47 -0.89 0.49
N ARG A 41 -6.54 -1.16 1.79
CA ARG A 41 -6.73 -2.52 2.33
C ARG A 41 -8.11 -3.06 1.99
N ARG A 42 -8.18 -4.36 1.70
CA ARG A 42 -9.46 -5.03 1.40
C ARG A 42 -10.27 -5.35 2.65
N THR A 43 -9.62 -5.56 3.78
CA THR A 43 -10.23 -6.06 5.02
C THR A 43 -11.02 -4.99 5.77
N ASP A 44 -10.48 -3.78 5.86
CA ASP A 44 -11.01 -2.67 6.67
C ASP A 44 -11.15 -1.37 5.87
N SER A 45 -10.83 -1.40 4.56
CA SER A 45 -10.81 -0.23 3.68
C SER A 45 -9.86 0.88 4.12
N TYR A 46 -8.88 0.62 4.99
CA TYR A 46 -7.90 1.64 5.33
C TYR A 46 -7.06 2.02 4.12
N VAL A 47 -6.68 3.29 4.05
CA VAL A 47 -5.86 3.85 2.97
C VAL A 47 -4.59 4.45 3.53
N ASN A 48 -3.52 4.44 2.74
CA ASN A 48 -2.23 4.97 3.16
C ASN A 48 -2.15 6.50 2.94
N ALA A 49 -2.26 7.26 4.02
CA ALA A 49 -2.25 8.72 4.01
C ALA A 49 -0.91 9.29 3.50
N THR A 50 0.21 8.62 3.80
CA THR A 50 1.53 9.04 3.32
C THR A 50 1.59 9.04 1.79
N GLN A 51 0.96 8.05 1.15
CA GLN A 51 0.88 7.97 -0.32
C GLN A 51 -0.03 9.06 -0.90
N ILE A 52 -1.17 9.35 -0.27
CA ILE A 52 -2.08 10.45 -0.67
C ILE A 52 -1.33 11.79 -0.67
N LEU A 53 -0.60 12.09 0.40
CA LEU A 53 0.17 13.34 0.51
C LEU A 53 1.31 13.41 -0.52
N LYS A 54 1.91 12.27 -0.90
CA LYS A 54 2.89 12.22 -1.99
C LYS A 54 2.24 12.56 -3.33
N VAL A 55 1.04 12.06 -3.62
CA VAL A 55 0.30 12.37 -4.86
C VAL A 55 -0.06 13.85 -4.94
N ALA A 56 -0.34 14.46 -3.79
CA ALA A 56 -0.57 15.90 -3.65
C ALA A 56 0.70 16.76 -3.82
N GLY A 57 1.88 16.15 -3.97
CA GLY A 57 3.14 16.90 -4.14
C GLY A 57 3.66 17.54 -2.87
N VAL A 58 3.15 17.17 -1.69
CA VAL A 58 3.65 17.67 -0.41
C VAL A 58 5.07 17.13 -0.19
N ASP A 59 6.03 18.00 0.13
CA ASP A 59 7.42 17.64 0.38
C ASP A 59 7.61 16.83 1.67
N LYS A 60 8.76 16.17 1.83
CA LYS A 60 9.01 15.26 2.96
C LYS A 60 8.86 15.93 4.32
N GLY A 61 9.38 17.15 4.50
CA GLY A 61 9.35 17.84 5.79
C GLY A 61 7.93 18.28 6.15
N ARG A 62 7.18 18.80 5.18
CA ARG A 62 5.78 19.20 5.38
C ARG A 62 4.86 18.00 5.61
N ARG A 63 5.08 16.87 4.91
CA ARG A 63 4.32 15.63 5.14
C ARG A 63 4.44 15.15 6.59
N THR A 64 5.64 15.17 7.17
CA THR A 64 5.83 14.78 8.57
C THR A 64 5.01 15.66 9.51
N LYS A 65 5.04 16.99 9.33
CA LYS A 65 4.25 17.92 10.16
C LYS A 65 2.74 17.71 10.03
N ILE A 66 2.25 17.46 8.81
CA ILE A 66 0.82 17.18 8.57
C ILE A 66 0.41 15.87 9.24
N LEU A 67 1.22 14.82 9.09
CA LEU A 67 0.96 13.53 9.72
C LEU A 67 0.85 13.71 11.24
N GLU A 68 1.85 14.33 11.87
CA GLU A 68 1.90 14.54 13.32
C GLU A 68 0.76 15.40 13.87
N LYS A 69 0.39 16.48 13.17
CA LYS A 69 -0.59 17.45 13.67
C LYS A 69 -2.03 17.16 13.31
N GLU A 70 -2.29 16.58 12.14
CA GLU A 70 -3.65 16.46 11.59
C GLU A 70 -4.14 15.01 11.46
N ILE A 71 -3.23 14.03 11.46
CA ILE A 71 -3.57 12.62 11.19
C ILE A 71 -3.35 11.74 12.42
N LEU A 72 -2.17 11.79 13.05
CA LEU A 72 -1.84 11.00 14.22
C LEU A 72 -2.72 11.26 15.47
N PRO A 73 -3.33 12.44 15.67
CA PRO A 73 -4.27 12.62 16.78
C PRO A 73 -5.58 11.81 16.64
N GLY A 74 -5.92 11.36 15.41
CA GLY A 74 -7.13 10.60 15.13
C GLY A 74 -6.89 9.09 15.05
N LYS A 75 -7.90 8.33 14.56
CA LYS A 75 -7.77 6.89 14.32
C LYS A 75 -6.80 6.62 13.17
N HIS A 76 -5.71 5.91 13.45
CA HIS A 76 -4.69 5.59 12.48
C HIS A 76 -3.92 4.32 12.89
N GLU A 77 -3.13 3.79 11.97
CA GLU A 77 -2.19 2.71 12.19
C GLU A 77 -0.87 3.08 11.51
N ILE A 78 0.25 2.96 12.22
CA ILE A 78 1.57 3.22 11.63
C ILE A 78 2.22 1.89 11.29
N VAL A 79 2.45 1.66 10.00
CA VAL A 79 3.20 0.48 9.53
C VAL A 79 4.64 0.89 9.25
N GLN A 80 5.55 0.35 10.07
CA GLN A 80 7.00 0.51 9.94
C GLN A 80 7.65 -0.88 9.75
N GLY A 81 8.72 -0.97 8.97
CA GLY A 81 9.37 -2.24 8.64
C GLY A 81 8.68 -3.02 7.49
N GLY A 82 9.28 -4.13 7.03
CA GLY A 82 8.76 -4.91 5.92
C GLY A 82 8.90 -4.27 4.52
N TYR A 83 7.98 -4.60 3.60
CA TYR A 83 8.05 -4.14 2.21
C TYR A 83 7.84 -2.62 2.08
N GLY A 84 8.85 -1.92 1.55
CA GLY A 84 8.92 -0.45 1.60
C GLY A 84 7.74 0.30 0.96
N LYS A 85 7.06 -0.26 -0.05
CA LYS A 85 5.91 0.41 -0.68
C LYS A 85 4.66 0.41 0.20
N TYR A 86 4.52 -0.57 1.10
CA TYR A 86 3.36 -0.73 1.98
C TYR A 86 3.47 0.11 3.27
N GLN A 87 4.69 0.55 3.62
CA GLN A 87 4.95 1.38 4.79
C GLN A 87 4.24 2.73 4.74
N GLY A 88 3.89 3.26 5.91
CA GLY A 88 3.28 4.57 6.07
C GLY A 88 2.21 4.61 7.15
N THR A 89 1.49 5.73 7.19
CA THR A 89 0.36 5.92 8.11
C THR A 89 -0.92 5.54 7.39
N TRP A 90 -1.62 4.55 7.93
CA TRP A 90 -2.88 4.04 7.43
C TRP A 90 -4.04 4.64 8.22
N ILE A 91 -5.08 5.08 7.52
CA ILE A 91 -6.24 5.74 8.11
C ILE A 91 -7.55 5.18 7.53
N PRO A 92 -8.67 5.28 8.25
CA PRO A 92 -9.99 4.94 7.70
C PRO A 92 -10.26 5.65 6.37
N LEU A 93 -10.96 4.98 5.46
CA LEU A 93 -11.29 5.50 4.13
C LEU A 93 -11.90 6.90 4.17
N GLU A 94 -12.85 7.12 5.07
CA GLU A 94 -13.54 8.40 5.26
C GLU A 94 -12.54 9.53 5.56
N ARG A 95 -11.60 9.30 6.51
CA ARG A 95 -10.55 10.29 6.80
C ARG A 95 -9.60 10.48 5.61
N GLY A 96 -9.33 9.41 4.85
CA GLY A 96 -8.54 9.48 3.63
C GLY A 96 -9.19 10.35 2.55
N ARG A 97 -10.52 10.31 2.43
CA ARG A 97 -11.29 11.19 1.54
C ARG A 97 -11.16 12.65 1.96
N ASP A 98 -11.30 12.95 3.26
CA ASP A 98 -11.13 14.32 3.78
C ASP A 98 -9.75 14.89 3.40
N ILE A 99 -8.69 14.12 3.64
CA ILE A 99 -7.31 14.54 3.30
C ILE A 99 -7.18 14.72 1.79
N ALA A 100 -7.73 13.81 0.98
CA ALA A 100 -7.67 13.95 -0.47
C ALA A 100 -8.41 15.20 -0.98
N VAL A 101 -9.53 15.59 -0.36
CA VAL A 101 -10.26 16.83 -0.66
C VAL A 101 -9.45 18.05 -0.23
N GLN A 102 -8.93 18.06 1.00
CA GLN A 102 -8.14 19.14 1.57
C GLN A 102 -6.90 19.48 0.71
N PHE A 103 -6.27 18.46 0.13
CA PHE A 103 -5.08 18.61 -0.72
C PHE A 103 -5.38 18.59 -2.24
N GLY A 104 -6.66 18.63 -2.64
CA GLY A 104 -7.05 18.78 -4.04
C GLY A 104 -6.75 17.57 -4.95
N VAL A 105 -6.63 16.37 -4.36
CA VAL A 105 -6.36 15.12 -5.10
C VAL A 105 -7.52 14.12 -5.07
N ALA A 106 -8.64 14.47 -4.45
CA ALA A 106 -9.83 13.62 -4.40
C ALA A 106 -10.28 13.08 -5.78
N PRO A 107 -10.37 13.88 -6.86
CA PRO A 107 -10.80 13.36 -8.17
C PRO A 107 -9.83 12.32 -8.75
N LEU A 108 -8.55 12.41 -8.42
CA LEU A 108 -7.52 11.48 -8.90
C LEU A 108 -7.58 10.13 -8.16
N LEU A 109 -8.05 10.15 -6.91
CA LEU A 109 -8.11 8.98 -6.04
C LEU A 109 -9.50 8.35 -5.96
N ALA A 110 -10.53 9.04 -6.44
CA ALA A 110 -11.90 8.56 -6.52
C ALA A 110 -12.01 7.14 -7.11
N PRO A 111 -11.31 6.77 -8.22
CA PRO A 111 -11.37 5.40 -8.73
C PRO A 111 -11.00 4.33 -7.69
N LEU A 112 -10.00 4.59 -6.84
CA LEU A 112 -9.57 3.65 -5.78
C LEU A 112 -10.51 3.68 -4.57
N PHE A 113 -10.99 4.87 -4.19
CA PHE A 113 -11.84 5.06 -3.01
C PHE A 113 -13.25 4.50 -3.22
N ASP A 114 -13.78 4.66 -4.42
CA ASP A 114 -15.12 4.21 -4.78
C ASP A 114 -15.11 2.80 -5.40
N PHE A 115 -13.93 2.18 -5.53
CA PHE A 115 -13.83 0.81 -6.01
C PHE A 115 -14.61 -0.13 -5.09
N VAL A 116 -15.67 -0.70 -5.64
CA VAL A 116 -16.40 -1.83 -5.07
C VAL A 116 -15.99 -3.05 -5.86
N PRO A 117 -15.35 -4.06 -5.25
CA PRO A 117 -15.07 -5.30 -5.95
C PRO A 117 -16.40 -5.95 -6.33
N ASN A 118 -16.68 -6.07 -7.63
CA ASN A 118 -17.77 -6.94 -8.07
C ASN A 118 -17.45 -8.36 -7.59
N ALA A 119 -18.38 -9.00 -6.88
CA ALA A 119 -18.23 -10.35 -6.32
C ALA A 119 -17.91 -11.42 -7.38
N ASN A 120 -18.01 -11.10 -8.68
CA ASN A 120 -17.73 -12.00 -9.80
C ASN A 120 -16.25 -12.13 -10.19
N ALA A 121 -15.30 -11.59 -9.41
CA ALA A 121 -13.89 -11.92 -9.59
C ALA A 121 -13.48 -13.25 -8.91
N LEU A 122 -14.42 -14.01 -8.35
CA LEU A 122 -14.26 -15.42 -8.00
C LEU A 122 -14.62 -16.28 -9.22
N GLY A 123 -13.68 -16.39 -10.16
CA GLY A 123 -13.70 -17.46 -11.13
C GLY A 123 -13.61 -18.81 -10.41
N GLY A 124 -14.73 -19.53 -10.37
CA GLY A 124 -14.85 -20.99 -10.30
C GLY A 124 -13.97 -21.74 -9.29
N LEU A 125 -14.43 -21.85 -8.05
CA LEU A 125 -14.17 -23.05 -7.24
C LEU A 125 -15.53 -23.72 -6.99
N PRO A 126 -15.74 -24.98 -7.43
CA PRO A 126 -16.97 -25.69 -7.12
C PRO A 126 -17.05 -25.91 -5.60
N ALA A 127 -18.09 -25.36 -4.99
CA ALA A 127 -18.43 -25.59 -3.60
C ALA A 127 -18.87 -27.05 -3.42
N GLY A 128 -17.93 -27.90 -3.01
CA GLY A 128 -18.23 -29.30 -2.71
C GLY A 128 -16.98 -30.13 -2.47
N LEU A 129 -16.35 -29.99 -1.30
CA LEU A 129 -15.52 -31.05 -0.74
C LEU A 129 -15.87 -31.24 0.75
N PRO A 130 -16.06 -32.50 1.21
CA PRO A 130 -16.43 -32.78 2.59
C PRO A 130 -15.23 -32.60 3.54
N ASN A 131 -15.58 -32.23 4.77
CA ASN A 131 -14.74 -32.06 5.95
C ASN A 131 -13.69 -33.18 6.15
N ILE A 132 -12.38 -32.88 6.07
CA ILE A 132 -11.32 -33.76 6.58
C ILE A 132 -10.24 -33.00 7.38
N THR A 133 -10.15 -33.40 8.63
CA THR A 133 -9.25 -33.04 9.73
C THR A 133 -7.77 -33.44 9.52
N SER A 134 -7.14 -33.17 8.36
CA SER A 134 -5.80 -33.75 8.08
C SER A 134 -4.69 -32.89 7.42
N VAL A 135 -4.88 -31.62 7.06
CA VAL A 135 -3.81 -30.84 6.36
C VAL A 135 -3.09 -29.81 7.26
N LEU A 136 -3.04 -30.04 8.58
CA LEU A 136 -2.28 -29.19 9.52
C LEU A 136 -0.82 -29.63 9.73
N VAL A 137 -0.35 -30.73 9.12
CA VAL A 137 1.00 -31.27 9.40
C VAL A 137 1.76 -31.55 8.10
N SER A 138 2.27 -30.52 7.41
CA SER A 138 3.37 -30.77 6.44
C SER A 138 4.22 -29.61 5.92
N VAL A 139 4.07 -28.34 6.33
CA VAL A 139 5.06 -27.31 5.94
C VAL A 139 5.37 -26.37 7.11
N MET A 140 5.98 -26.93 8.17
CA MET A 140 6.51 -26.20 9.34
C MET A 140 7.93 -26.66 9.68
N ALA A 141 8.80 -26.84 8.70
CA ALA A 141 10.23 -27.03 8.98
C ALA A 141 11.09 -26.65 7.77
N ARG A 142 11.77 -25.50 7.85
CA ARG A 142 13.18 -25.28 7.48
C ARG A 142 13.49 -23.79 7.45
N LEU A 143 13.82 -23.24 8.62
CA LEU A 143 14.76 -22.10 8.69
C LEU A 143 16.14 -22.59 8.22
N PRO A 144 16.91 -21.72 7.56
CA PRO A 144 18.31 -21.61 7.92
C PRO A 144 18.54 -20.31 8.69
N ALA A 145 18.98 -20.48 9.94
CA ALA A 145 19.63 -19.45 10.72
C ALA A 145 20.96 -19.10 10.04
N SER A 146 21.15 -17.84 9.66
CA SER A 146 22.45 -17.17 9.56
C SER A 146 22.24 -15.73 9.10
N PHE A 147 22.40 -14.76 10.00
CA PHE A 147 23.30 -13.65 9.71
C PHE A 147 23.73 -12.92 10.99
N ASN A 148 24.99 -13.22 11.30
CA ASN A 148 26.04 -12.59 12.06
C ASN A 148 25.77 -11.44 13.05
N ALA A 149 26.49 -11.59 14.15
CA ALA A 149 26.61 -10.73 15.30
C ALA A 149 27.05 -9.30 14.97
N ALA A 150 26.53 -8.39 15.79
CA ALA A 150 27.03 -7.04 15.96
C ALA A 150 28.53 -7.06 16.30
N THR A 151 29.34 -6.37 15.50
CA THR A 151 30.69 -5.98 15.90
C THR A 151 30.62 -4.57 16.47
N ARG A 152 30.83 -4.45 17.78
CA ARG A 152 31.11 -3.19 18.47
C ARG A 152 32.30 -3.42 19.40
N HIS A 153 33.43 -2.83 19.05
CA HIS A 153 34.61 -2.47 19.86
C HIS A 153 35.47 -1.62 18.91
N ASP A 154 35.58 -0.30 19.07
CA ASP A 154 36.44 0.41 20.04
C ASP A 154 37.84 -0.22 20.16
N ILE A 155 38.87 0.48 19.68
CA ILE A 155 40.05 0.98 20.43
C ILE A 155 40.96 1.81 19.51
N LEU A 156 41.54 2.84 20.12
CA LEU A 156 42.44 3.90 19.67
C LEU A 156 43.76 3.45 19.00
N GLY A 157 44.38 4.40 18.28
CA GLY A 157 45.68 5.04 18.61
C GLY A 157 46.84 4.16 19.04
#